data_AF-A0A3S1F7M1-F1
#
_entry.id   AF-A0A3S1F7M1-F1
#
_cell.length_a   1.000
_cell.length_b   1.000
_cell.length_c   1.000
_cell.angle_alpha   90.00
_cell.angle_beta   90.00
_cell.angle_gamma   90.00
#
_symmetry.space_group_name_H-M   'P 1'
#
loop_
_entity.id
_entity.type
_entity.pdbx_description
1 polymer ?
#
loop_
_entity_poly.entity_id
_entity_poly.type
_entity_poly.pdbx_seq_one_letter_code
_entity_poly.pdbx_strand_id
1 'polypeptide(L)' 'PWQPYLLCAYVAFIGNIGLGTFIDIDHWRHVYLLLGLIWGAIALEYRHQRQLRPVELPVPAAGA' A
#
# COMPACT_ATOMS: atom_id res chain seq x y z
N PRO A 1 -1.72 -6.67 -10.12
CA PRO A 1 -3.10 -6.14 -10.29
C PRO A 1 -3.84 -5.85 -8.96
N TRP A 2 -3.15 -5.25 -7.97
CA TRP A 2 -3.74 -4.84 -6.68
C TRP A 2 -4.02 -3.33 -6.59
N GLN A 3 -3.42 -2.55 -7.49
CA GLN A 3 -3.53 -1.10 -7.57
C GLN A 3 -4.98 -0.56 -7.51
N PRO A 4 -6.00 -1.11 -8.22
CA PRO A 4 -7.36 -0.58 -8.11
C PRO A 4 -7.98 -0.78 -6.72
N TYR A 5 -7.68 -1.89 -6.05
CA TYR A 5 -8.17 -2.14 -4.69
C TYR A 5 -7.51 -1.21 -3.67
N LEU A 6 -6.21 -0.91 -3.83
CA LEU A 6 -5.53 0.11 -3.05
C LEU A 6 -6.19 1.48 -3.22
N LEU A 7 -6.47 1.88 -4.47
CA LEU A 7 -7.11 3.17 -4.76
C LEU A 7 -8.49 3.27 -4.10
N CYS A 8 -9.32 2.24 -4.22
CA CYS A 8 -10.62 2.20 -3.58
C CYS A 8 -10.52 2.30 -2.06
N ALA A 9 -9.62 1.53 -1.44
CA ALA A 9 -9.41 1.58 0.01
C ALA A 9 -8.89 2.94 0.47
N TYR A 10 -7.99 3.57 -0.30
CA TYR A 10 -7.44 4.88 -0.01
C TYR A 10 -8.49 5.99 -0.10
N VAL A 11 -9.29 5.99 -1.16
CA VAL A 11 -10.40 6.97 -1.33
C VAL A 11 -11.43 6.78 -0.21
N ALA A 12 -11.82 5.55 0.10
CA ALA A 12 -12.72 5.26 1.21
C ALA A 12 -12.15 5.71 2.56
N PHE A 13 -10.85 5.53 2.79
CA PHE A 13 -10.17 5.95 4.01
C PHE A 13 -10.20 7.48 4.17
N ILE A 14 -9.81 8.21 3.13
CA ILE A 14 -9.85 9.68 3.13
C ILE A 14 -11.29 10.20 3.25
N GLY A 15 -12.25 9.56 2.59
CA GLY A 15 -13.67 9.87 2.72
C GLY A 15 -14.17 9.73 4.16
N ASN A 16 -13.77 8.66 4.87
CA ASN A 16 -14.11 8.48 6.29
C ASN A 16 -13.46 9.53 7.18
N ILE A 17 -12.20 9.95 6.92
CA ILE A 17 -11.56 11.04 7.65
C ILE A 17 -12.29 12.37 7.41
N GLY A 18 -12.61 12.67 6.15
CA GLY A 18 -13.32 13.90 5.77
C GLY A 18 -14.71 13.98 6.41
N LEU A 19 -15.50 12.90 6.31
CA LEU A 19 -16.79 12.79 6.99
C LEU A 19 -16.63 12.90 8.51
N GLY A 20 -15.65 12.21 9.09
CA GLY A 20 -15.32 12.25 10.51
C GLY A 20 -14.84 13.61 11.03
N THR A 21 -14.49 14.54 10.14
CA THR A 21 -14.10 15.92 10.50
C THR A 21 -15.33 16.83 10.65
N PHE A 22 -16.43 16.55 9.93
CA PHE A 22 -17.66 17.35 9.97
C PHE A 22 -18.77 16.70 10.81
N ILE A 23 -18.79 15.37 10.88
CA ILE A 23 -19.81 14.57 11.55
C ILE A 23 -19.08 13.55 12.43
N ASP A 24 -19.55 13.35 13.66
CA ASP A 24 -19.02 12.30 14.53
C ASP A 24 -19.30 10.91 13.93
N ILE A 25 -18.24 10.20 13.52
CA ILE A 25 -18.34 8.82 13.05
C ILE A 25 -18.11 7.85 14.22
N ASP A 26 -19.15 7.13 14.62
CA ASP A 26 -19.03 6.16 15.74
C ASP A 26 -18.26 4.88 15.36
N HIS A 27 -18.02 4.68 14.07
CA HIS A 27 -17.53 3.41 13.52
C HIS A 27 -16.04 3.46 13.14
N TRP A 28 -15.17 3.78 14.10
CA TRP A 28 -13.70 3.78 13.95
C TRP A 28 -13.14 2.45 13.43
N ARG A 29 -13.88 1.35 13.62
CA ARG A 29 -13.56 0.03 13.07
C ARG A 29 -13.37 0.05 11.55
N HIS A 30 -14.15 0.84 10.81
CA HIS A 30 -13.98 0.97 9.36
C HIS A 30 -12.67 1.67 9.01
N VAL A 31 -12.27 2.68 9.80
CA VAL A 31 -11.00 3.39 9.62
C VAL A 31 -9.82 2.44 9.83
N TYR A 32 -9.84 1.64 10.90
CA TYR A 32 -8.79 0.66 11.17
C TYR A 32 -8.71 -0.46 10.13
N LEU A 33 -9.86 -0.93 9.63
CA LEU A 33 -9.92 -1.93 8.57
C LEU A 33 -9.30 -1.38 7.27
N LEU A 34 -9.69 -0.17 6.87
CA LEU A 34 -9.18 0.49 5.67
C LEU A 34 -7.67 0.77 5.79
N LEU A 35 -7.21 1.21 6.95
CA LEU A 35 -5.78 1.37 7.24
C LEU A 35 -5.03 0.04 7.10
N GLY A 36 -5.57 -1.05 7.66
CA GLY A 36 -4.99 -2.38 7.51
C GLY A 36 -4.89 -2.84 6.06
N LEU A 37 -5.91 -2.55 5.24
CA LEU A 37 -5.92 -2.88 3.81
C LEU A 37 -4.86 -2.08 3.03
N ILE A 38 -4.72 -0.77 3.31
CA ILE A 38 -3.68 0.08 2.71
C ILE A 38 -2.28 -0.45 3.09
N TRP A 39 -2.05 -0.73 4.36
CA TRP A 39 -0.78 -1.31 4.83
C TRP A 39 -0.50 -2.67 4.19
N GLY A 40 -1.51 -3.53 4.07
CA GLY A 40 -1.39 -4.83 3.40
C GLY A 40 -0.99 -4.70 1.93
N ALA A 41 -1.55 -3.71 1.22
CA ALA A 41 -1.19 -3.42 -0.16
C ALA A 41 0.23 -2.84 -0.30
N ILE A 42 0.71 -2.02 0.65
CA ILE A 42 2.11 -1.56 0.70
C ILE A 42 3.06 -2.74 0.89
N ALA A 43 2.75 -3.65 1.81
CA ALA A 43 3.55 -4.86 2.02
C ALA A 43 3.56 -5.77 0.79
N LEU A 44 2.42 -5.88 0.08
CA LEU A 44 2.31 -6.61 -1.18
C LEU A 44 3.18 -5.99 -2.27
N GLU A 45 3.15 -4.66 -2.42
CA GLU A 45 4.01 -3.93 -3.37
C GLU A 45 5.48 -4.15 -3.04
N TYR A 46 5.87 -4.01 -1.77
CA TYR A 46 7.25 -4.25 -1.34
C TYR A 46 7.72 -5.67 -1.68
N ARG A 47 6.88 -6.69 -1.44
CA ARG A 47 7.19 -8.07 -1.84
C ARG A 47 7.31 -8.21 -3.36
N HIS A 48 6.42 -7.57 -4.12
CA HIS A 48 6.46 -7.60 -5.58
C HIS A 48 7.76 -7.00 -6.12
N GLN A 49 8.13 -5.80 -5.64
CA GLN A 49 9.38 -5.13 -6.02
C GLN A 49 10.61 -5.96 -5.65
N ARG A 50 10.62 -6.63 -4.50
CA ARG A 50 11.71 -7.56 -4.12
C ARG A 50 11.85 -8.74 -5.07
N GLN A 51 10.74 -9.28 -5.56
CA GLN A 51 10.75 -10.39 -6.53
C GLN A 51 11.22 -9.93 -7.91
N LEU A 52 10.92 -8.68 -8.29
CA LEU A 52 11.37 -8.10 -9.54
C LEU A 52 12.82 -7.64 -9.51
N ARG A 53 13.40 -7.42 -8.33
CA ARG A 53 14.77 -6.95 -8.17
C ARG A 53 15.74 -8.02 -8.68
N PRO A 54 16.45 -7.80 -9.81
CA PRO A 54 17.42 -8.76 -10.29
C PRO A 54 18.50 -8.95 -9.23
N VAL A 55 18.95 -10.18 -9.02
CA VAL A 55 20.21 -10.41 -8.31
C VAL A 55 21.27 -9.71 -9.14
N GLU A 56 21.76 -8.58 -8.64
CA GLU A 56 22.88 -7.86 -9.22
C GLU A 56 24.09 -8.77 -9.05
N LEU A 57 24.34 -9.62 -10.04
CA LEU A 57 25.55 -10.42 -10.09
C LEU A 57 26.71 -9.44 -10.16
N PRO A 58 27.77 -9.61 -9.33
CA PRO A 58 28.97 -8.81 -9.48
C PRO A 58 29.41 -8.92 -10.94
N VAL A 59 29.35 -7.82 -11.68
CA VAL A 59 29.89 -7.77 -13.03
C VAL A 59 31.39 -8.01 -12.86
N PRO A 60 31.95 -9.15 -13.32
CA PRO A 60 33.40 -9.30 -13.32
C PRO A 60 33.93 -8.16 -14.18
N ALA A 61 34.79 -7.32 -13.58
CA ALA A 61 35.46 -6.23 -14.28
C ALA A 61 36.07 -6.83 -15.56
N ALA A 62 35.51 -6.46 -16.70
CA ALA A 62 35.97 -6.95 -17.98
C ALA A 62 37.40 -6.44 -18.21
N GLY A 63 38.32 -7.37 -18.48
CA GLY A 63 39.61 -7.07 -19.10
C GLY A 63 40.72 -6.63 -18.14
N ALA A 64 41.64 -7.56 -17.88
CA ALA A 64 43.07 -7.29 -17.77
C ALA A 64 43.81 -8.39 -18.52
#